data_AF-A0A7S2NW55-F1
#
_entry.id   AF-A0A7S2NW55-F1
#
_cell.length_a   1.000
_cell.length_b   1.000
_cell.length_c   1.000
_cell.angle_alpha   90.00
_cell.angle_beta   90.00
_cell.angle_gamma   90.00
#
_symmetry.space_group_name_H-M   'P 1'
#
loop_
_entity.id
_entity.type
_entity.pdbx_description
1 polymer ?
#
loop_
_entity_poly.entity_id
_entity_poly.type
_entity_poly.pdbx_seq_one_letter_code
_entity_poly.pdbx_strand_id
1 'polypeptide(L)'
;SYDGDDKYPVYGFGAQIPPSQTVCSDCFALTGDFWDPEVDGVDGILRAYKRALHICRLHGPTHIHEVIKLCAEMSRPYKDAQTPPINGVEMKYFVFLILTDGEIHEQQKVVDQIMDSLDL
;
A
#
# COMPACT_ATOMS: atom_id res chain seq x y z
N SER A 1 -14.23 -12.54 10.88
CA SER A 1 -13.68 -11.44 10.09
C SER A 1 -12.80 -10.62 11.01
N TYR A 2 -11.57 -10.31 10.61
CA TYR A 2 -10.61 -9.54 11.42
C TYR A 2 -10.69 -8.03 11.17
N ASP A 3 -11.48 -7.62 10.18
CA ASP A 3 -11.74 -6.24 9.83
C ASP A 3 -13.24 -5.92 10.04
N GLY A 4 -13.51 -4.77 10.64
CA GLY A 4 -14.84 -4.36 11.10
C GLY A 4 -15.66 -3.64 10.03
N ASP A 5 -15.00 -3.02 9.06
CA ASP A 5 -15.61 -2.26 7.96
C ASP A 5 -15.47 -2.94 6.58
N ASP A 6 -14.69 -4.03 6.48
CA ASP A 6 -14.41 -4.79 5.26
C ASP A 6 -13.83 -3.90 4.14
N LYS A 7 -13.06 -2.87 4.51
CA LYS A 7 -12.45 -1.93 3.57
C LYS A 7 -10.94 -2.02 3.57
N TYR A 8 -10.39 -2.17 2.37
CA TYR A 8 -8.96 -2.42 2.20
C TYR A 8 -8.32 -1.33 1.35
N PRO A 9 -7.34 -0.56 1.87
CA PRO A 9 -6.55 0.32 1.03
C PRO A 9 -5.67 -0.51 0.10
N VAL A 10 -5.71 -0.22 -1.21
CA VAL A 10 -5.00 -0.97 -2.24
C VAL A 10 -4.04 -0.10 -3.05
N TYR A 11 -2.76 -0.43 -2.99
CA TYR A 11 -1.68 0.29 -3.68
C TYR A 11 -0.91 -0.61 -4.64
N GLY A 12 -0.30 0.01 -5.64
CA GLY A 12 0.64 -0.59 -6.59
C GLY A 12 1.92 0.23 -6.70
N PHE A 13 2.93 -0.37 -7.35
CA PHE A 13 4.24 0.22 -7.58
C PHE A 13 4.79 -0.24 -8.94
N GLY A 14 5.83 0.44 -9.43
CA GLY A 14 6.53 0.03 -10.65
C GLY A 14 5.66 0.07 -11.90
N ALA A 15 4.86 1.13 -12.08
CA ALA A 15 4.05 1.27 -13.29
C ALA A 15 3.90 2.72 -13.76
N GLN A 16 3.83 2.88 -15.08
CA GLN A 16 3.39 4.12 -15.70
C GLN A 16 1.86 4.21 -15.61
N ILE A 17 1.36 5.25 -14.95
CA ILE A 17 -0.06 5.45 -14.70
C ILE A 17 -0.70 6.42 -15.73
N PRO A 18 -1.99 6.24 -16.08
CA PRO A 18 -2.74 7.23 -16.86
C PRO A 18 -2.76 8.62 -16.20
N PRO A 19 -3.02 9.71 -16.95
CA PRO A 19 -3.33 9.74 -18.39
C PRO A 19 -2.09 9.85 -19.29
N SER A 20 -0.96 10.32 -18.78
CA SER A 20 0.22 10.57 -19.61
C SER A 20 1.06 9.31 -19.84
N GLN A 21 1.08 8.37 -18.89
CA GLN A 21 1.94 7.16 -18.93
C GLN A 21 3.42 7.47 -19.24
N THR A 22 3.89 8.68 -18.93
CA THR A 22 5.26 9.13 -19.24
C THR A 22 6.23 8.89 -18.09
N VAL A 23 5.74 8.82 -16.85
CA VAL A 23 6.55 8.68 -15.64
C VAL A 23 6.12 7.41 -14.90
N CYS A 24 7.10 6.65 -14.43
CA CYS A 24 6.87 5.48 -13.58
C CYS A 24 6.55 5.96 -12.16
N SER A 25 5.46 5.47 -11.59
CA SER A 25 5.14 5.65 -10.18
C SER A 25 5.49 4.38 -9.42
N ASP A 26 6.23 4.58 -8.33
CA ASP A 26 6.63 3.53 -7.39
C ASP A 26 5.65 3.41 -6.21
N CYS A 27 4.60 4.25 -6.17
CA CYS A 27 3.52 4.14 -5.21
C CYS A 27 2.26 4.87 -5.72
N PHE A 28 1.17 4.15 -5.98
CA PHE A 28 -0.09 4.71 -6.44
C PHE A 28 -1.29 3.88 -5.97
N ALA A 29 -2.44 4.53 -5.74
CA ALA A 29 -3.67 3.84 -5.39
C ALA A 29 -4.26 3.12 -6.62
N LEU A 30 -4.66 1.86 -6.48
CA LEU A 30 -5.27 1.08 -7.58
C LEU A 30 -6.67 1.59 -7.96
N THR A 31 -7.32 2.33 -7.05
CA THR A 31 -8.58 3.06 -7.31
C THR A 31 -8.38 4.18 -8.33
N GLY A 32 -7.16 4.72 -8.42
CA GLY A 32 -6.83 5.92 -9.20
C GLY A 32 -7.00 7.23 -8.44
N ASP A 33 -7.44 7.16 -7.17
CA ASP A 33 -7.48 8.29 -6.25
C ASP A 33 -6.61 7.97 -5.03
N PHE A 34 -5.53 8.74 -4.85
CA PHE A 34 -4.62 8.55 -3.72
C PHE A 34 -5.25 8.95 -2.38
N TRP A 35 -6.29 9.79 -2.40
CA TRP A 35 -7.02 10.21 -1.22
C TRP A 35 -8.17 9.26 -0.86
N ASP A 36 -8.56 8.38 -1.79
CA ASP A 36 -9.57 7.34 -1.60
C ASP A 36 -9.04 5.99 -2.11
N PRO A 37 -8.11 5.34 -1.38
CA PRO A 37 -7.45 4.12 -1.80
C PRO A 37 -8.25 2.85 -1.45
N GLU A 38 -9.36 2.98 -0.73
CA GLU A 38 -10.10 1.86 -0.13
C GLU A 38 -11.01 1.14 -1.14
N VAL A 39 -11.15 -0.16 -0.96
CA VAL A 39 -12.09 -0.99 -1.72
C VAL A 39 -12.87 -1.92 -0.80
N ASP A 40 -14.11 -2.22 -1.16
CA ASP A 40 -14.97 -3.10 -0.38
C ASP A 40 -14.65 -4.58 -0.64
N GLY A 41 -14.21 -5.28 0.40
CA GLY A 41 -14.00 -6.72 0.43
C GLY A 41 -12.90 -7.21 -0.51
N VAL A 42 -12.68 -8.53 -0.48
CA VAL A 42 -11.72 -9.21 -1.37
C VAL A 42 -12.08 -9.04 -2.85
N ASP A 43 -13.37 -9.02 -3.17
CA ASP A 43 -13.83 -8.76 -4.54
C ASP A 43 -13.44 -7.36 -5.03
N GLY A 44 -13.46 -6.36 -4.14
CA GLY A 44 -12.96 -5.01 -4.41
C GLY A 44 -11.48 -5.03 -4.76
N ILE A 45 -10.68 -5.74 -3.99
CA ILE A 45 -9.23 -5.90 -4.23
C ILE A 45 -8.99 -6.52 -5.61
N LEU A 46 -9.68 -7.62 -5.93
CA LEU A 46 -9.52 -8.31 -7.22
C LEU A 46 -9.94 -7.44 -8.41
N ARG A 47 -11.01 -6.64 -8.27
CA ARG A 47 -11.45 -5.70 -9.31
C ARG A 47 -10.43 -4.59 -9.52
N ALA A 48 -9.95 -3.97 -8.44
CA ALA A 48 -8.96 -2.90 -8.51
C ALA A 48 -7.64 -3.39 -9.14
N TYR A 49 -7.18 -4.58 -8.73
CA TYR A 49 -6.00 -5.23 -9.31
C TYR A 49 -6.15 -5.47 -10.82
N LYS A 50 -7.24 -6.10 -11.26
CA LYS A 50 -7.49 -6.37 -12.69
C LYS A 50 -7.60 -5.09 -13.52
N ARG A 51 -8.23 -4.05 -12.97
CA ARG A 51 -8.34 -2.74 -13.62
C ARG A 51 -6.96 -2.10 -13.76
N ALA A 52 -6.18 -2.06 -12.69
CA ALA A 52 -4.84 -1.48 -12.69
C ALA A 52 -3.94 -2.16 -13.73
N LEU A 53 -3.96 -3.49 -13.83
CA LEU A 53 -3.22 -4.23 -14.87
C LEU A 53 -3.63 -3.88 -16.30
N HIS A 54 -4.87 -3.42 -16.52
CA HIS A 54 -5.34 -3.06 -17.85
C HIS A 54 -4.98 -1.62 -18.25
N ILE A 55 -4.92 -0.70 -17.28
CA ILE A 55 -4.74 0.74 -17.53
C ILE A 55 -3.31 1.22 -17.28
N CYS A 56 -2.56 0.53 -16.42
CA CYS A 56 -1.18 0.85 -16.10
C CYS A 56 -0.25 0.06 -17.03
N ARG A 57 0.88 0.66 -17.38
CA ARG A 57 1.96 -0.04 -18.07
C ARG A 57 3.03 -0.40 -17.06
N LEU A 58 3.12 -1.69 -16.73
CA LEU A 58 4.14 -2.20 -15.82
C LEU A 58 5.53 -1.85 -16.36
N HIS A 59 6.38 -1.32 -15.47
CA HIS A 59 7.68 -0.80 -15.84
C HIS A 59 8.67 -1.02 -14.69
N GLY A 60 9.89 -1.45 -15.02
CA GLY A 60 10.98 -1.56 -14.04
C GLY A 60 11.77 -0.25 -13.92
N PRO A 61 12.56 -0.04 -12.86
CA PRO A 61 12.94 -1.01 -11.84
C PRO A 61 11.86 -1.25 -10.77
N THR A 62 11.96 -2.39 -10.11
CA THR A 62 11.05 -2.80 -9.02
C THR A 62 11.48 -2.11 -7.73
N HIS A 63 10.96 -0.90 -7.50
CA HIS A 63 11.12 -0.18 -6.23
C HIS A 63 9.89 -0.38 -5.34
N ILE A 64 10.09 -0.93 -4.14
CA ILE A 64 9.03 -1.21 -3.16
C ILE A 64 9.19 -0.40 -1.86
N HIS A 65 10.33 0.26 -1.64
CA HIS A 65 10.59 1.03 -0.41
C HIS A 65 9.52 2.10 -0.15
N GLU A 66 9.04 2.79 -1.19
CA GLU A 66 7.99 3.81 -1.07
C GLU A 66 6.66 3.23 -0.57
N VAL A 67 6.32 2.00 -0.96
CA VAL A 67 5.10 1.35 -0.46
C VAL A 67 5.26 0.92 0.99
N ILE A 68 6.43 0.41 1.38
CA ILE A 68 6.74 0.06 2.77
C ILE A 68 6.67 1.30 3.66
N LYS A 69 7.26 2.40 3.20
CA LYS A 69 7.20 3.69 3.89
C LYS A 69 5.76 4.17 4.06
N LEU A 70 4.94 4.10 3.01
CA LEU A 70 3.53 4.44 3.10
C LEU A 70 2.79 3.56 4.12
N CYS A 71 3.04 2.25 4.13
CA CYS A 71 2.47 1.35 5.13
C CYS A 71 2.86 1.73 6.56
N ALA A 72 4.13 2.09 6.78
CA ALA A 72 4.62 2.55 8.07
C ALA A 72 3.95 3.87 8.51
N GLU A 73 3.78 4.81 7.58
CA GLU A 73 3.07 6.07 7.84
C GLU A 73 1.58 5.86 8.16
N MET A 74 0.91 4.93 7.45
CA MET A 74 -0.48 4.57 7.71
C MET A 74 -0.68 3.86 9.05
N SER A 75 0.29 3.05 9.50
CA SER A 75 0.19 2.30 10.75
C SER A 75 0.59 3.11 11.98
N ARG A 76 1.44 4.14 11.81
CA ARG A 76 1.99 4.97 12.89
C ARG A 76 0.94 5.51 13.88
N PRO A 77 -0.23 6.05 13.45
CA PRO A 77 -1.24 6.55 14.37
C PRO A 77 -1.82 5.48 15.31
N TYR A 78 -1.73 4.21 14.93
CA TYR A 78 -2.28 3.08 15.67
C TYR A 78 -1.26 2.42 16.61
N LYS A 79 0.01 2.84 16.57
CA LYS A 79 1.07 2.31 17.43
C LYS A 79 0.93 2.75 18.89
N ASP A 80 0.68 4.04 19.11
CA ASP A 80 0.67 4.67 20.44
C ASP A 80 -0.72 4.65 21.09
N ALA A 81 -1.56 3.68 20.75
CA ALA A 81 -2.86 3.45 21.39
C ALA A 81 -2.70 2.97 22.85
N GLN A 82 -1.97 3.75 23.68
CA GLN A 82 -1.82 3.58 25.12
C GLN A 82 -2.84 4.43 25.89
N THR A 83 -3.42 5.47 25.28
CA THR A 83 -4.49 6.28 25.92
C THR A 83 -5.79 6.11 25.14
N PRO A 84 -6.83 5.48 25.72
CA PRO A 84 -8.09 5.29 25.02
C PRO A 84 -8.74 6.66 24.77
N PRO A 85 -9.11 6.99 23.51
CA PRO A 85 -10.07 8.06 23.27
C PRO A 85 -11.40 7.69 23.93
N ILE A 86 -12.20 8.70 24.27
CA ILE A 86 -13.51 8.58 24.95
C ILE A 86 -14.49 7.64 24.18
N ASN A 87 -14.19 7.26 22.94
CA ASN A 87 -15.03 6.48 22.03
C ASN A 87 -14.47 5.07 21.65
N GLY A 88 -13.42 4.57 22.31
CA GLY A 88 -12.88 3.22 22.08
C GLY A 88 -11.57 3.18 21.29
N VAL A 89 -10.86 2.05 21.38
CA VAL A 89 -9.56 1.81 20.73
C VAL A 89 -9.78 1.11 19.40
N GLU A 90 -9.36 1.73 18.30
CA GLU A 90 -9.27 1.06 17.00
C GLU A 90 -7.88 0.41 16.89
N MET A 91 -7.69 -0.75 17.51
CA MET A 91 -6.48 -1.55 17.31
C MET A 91 -6.52 -2.11 15.88
N LYS A 92 -5.72 -1.54 14.97
CA LYS A 92 -5.61 -2.01 13.59
C LYS A 92 -4.30 -2.77 13.37
N TYR A 93 -4.41 -3.94 12.76
CA TYR A 93 -3.27 -4.72 12.29
C TYR A 93 -3.28 -4.73 10.77
N PHE A 94 -2.18 -4.29 10.16
CA PHE A 94 -2.04 -4.19 8.72
C PHE A 94 -1.29 -5.42 8.18
N VAL A 95 -1.91 -6.14 7.24
CA VAL A 95 -1.23 -7.18 6.48
C VAL A 95 -0.90 -6.63 5.11
N PHE A 96 0.39 -6.52 4.79
CA PHE A 96 0.85 -6.05 3.49
C PHE A 96 1.21 -7.25 2.60
N LEU A 97 0.56 -7.36 1.44
CA LEU A 97 0.82 -8.39 0.45
C LEU A 97 1.48 -7.77 -0.79
N ILE A 98 2.73 -8.16 -1.06
CA ILE A 98 3.47 -7.76 -2.26
C ILE A 98 3.42 -8.92 -3.25
N LEU A 99 2.96 -8.65 -4.48
CA LEU A 99 3.03 -9.58 -5.61
C LEU A 99 4.01 -9.00 -6.64
N THR A 100 5.14 -9.67 -6.86
CA THR A 100 6.18 -9.28 -7.84
C THR A 100 6.58 -10.50 -8.67
N ASP A 101 6.84 -10.30 -9.96
CA ASP A 101 7.32 -11.34 -10.89
C ASP A 101 8.85 -11.32 -11.08
N GLY A 102 9.54 -10.33 -10.51
CA GLY A 102 10.98 -10.14 -10.67
C GLY A 102 11.71 -9.80 -9.37
N GLU A 103 13.02 -9.62 -9.50
CA GLU A 103 13.92 -9.27 -8.39
C GLU A 103 13.66 -7.84 -7.89
N ILE A 104 13.69 -7.67 -6.56
CA ILE A 104 13.67 -6.37 -5.91
C ILE A 104 15.04 -5.72 -6.14
N HIS A 105 15.07 -4.57 -6.82
CA HIS A 105 16.32 -3.94 -7.23
C HIS A 105 17.03 -3.17 -6.11
N GLU A 106 16.34 -2.94 -4.99
CA GLU A 106 16.77 -2.05 -3.91
C GLU A 106 16.67 -2.69 -2.52
N GLN A 107 17.18 -3.92 -2.41
CA GLN A 107 17.09 -4.73 -1.20
C GLN A 107 17.57 -4.00 0.07
N GLN A 108 18.67 -3.24 -0.01
CA GLN A 108 19.19 -2.52 1.17
C GLN A 108 18.21 -1.44 1.66
N LYS A 109 17.65 -0.64 0.75
CA LYS A 109 16.66 0.39 1.13
C LYS A 109 15.40 -0.22 1.75
N VAL A 110 14.99 -1.38 1.25
CA VAL A 110 13.86 -2.13 1.80
C VAL A 110 14.16 -2.56 3.24
N VAL A 111 15.36 -3.10 3.49
CA VAL A 111 15.78 -3.46 4.84
C VAL A 111 15.81 -2.25 5.75
N ASP A 112 16.44 -1.16 5.32
CA ASP A 112 16.53 0.08 6.11
C ASP A 112 15.14 0.63 6.44
N GLN A 113 14.23 0.66 5.46
CA GLN A 113 12.86 1.14 5.66
C GLN A 113 12.05 0.26 6.61
N ILE A 114 12.27 -1.06 6.58
CA ILE A 114 11.65 -1.99 7.52
C ILE A 114 12.18 -1.72 8.94
N MET A 115 13.49 -1.55 9.11
CA MET A 115 14.07 -1.22 10.41
C MET A 115 13.51 0.10 10.95
N ASP A 116 13.47 1.14 10.12
CA ASP A 116 12.87 2.43 10.48
C ASP A 116 11.40 2.27 10.88
N SER A 117 10.64 1.39 10.21
CA SER A 117 9.23 1.14 10.54
C SER A 117 9.01 0.33 11.82
N LEU A 118 10.02 -0.39 12.30
CA LEU A 118 9.99 -1.12 13.58
C LEU A 118 10.38 -0.21 14.76
N ASP A 119 11.24 0.78 14.50
CA ASP A 119 11.66 1.78 15.48
C ASP A 119 10.65 2.93 15.63
N LEU A 120 9.75 3.12 14.64
CA LEU A 120 8.52 3.93 14.79
C LEU A 120 7.78 3.49 16.00
#